data_AF-A0A2G2XD85-F1
#
_entry.id   AF-A0A2G2XD85-F1
#
_cell.length_a   1.000
_cell.length_b   1.000
_cell.length_c   1.000
_cell.angle_alpha   90.00
_cell.angle_beta   90.00
_cell.angle_gamma   90.00
#
_symmetry.space_group_name_H-M   'P 1'
#
loop_
_entity.id
_entity.type
_entity.pdbx_description
1 polymer ?
#
loop_
_entity_poly.entity_id
_entity_poly.type
_entity_poly.pdbx_seq_one_letter_code
_entity_poly.pdbx_strand_id
1 'polypeptide(L)'
;MSNFVLQLPNKLRFQSFTVSSSFNGSAPGVPQSAGPVILELPLDKIRRPLMRTRSNDQQKVKELMDSIKEIGLQVPIDVLEVDGVYYGFSGCHRYEAHQQLGLPTIRCKVRRGTKETLRHHLR
;
A
#
# COMPACT_ATOMS: atom_id res chain seq x y z
N MET A 1 -24.16 50.75 -10.76
CA MET A 1 -23.41 49.55 -10.32
C MET A 1 -22.75 49.92 -9.01
N SER A 2 -23.33 49.48 -7.91
CA SER A 2 -23.09 49.98 -6.55
C SER A 2 -21.74 49.53 -6.01
N ASN A 3 -20.83 50.49 -5.87
CA ASN A 3 -19.61 50.39 -5.08
C ASN A 3 -19.97 50.32 -3.59
N PHE A 4 -19.45 49.33 -2.87
CA PHE A 4 -19.35 49.37 -1.42
C PHE A 4 -17.87 49.33 -1.03
N VAL A 5 -17.33 50.52 -0.78
CA VAL A 5 -16.05 50.77 -0.11
C VAL A 5 -16.33 50.72 1.39
N LEU A 6 -15.82 49.70 2.08
CA LEU A 6 -15.74 49.69 3.54
C LEU A 6 -14.35 50.15 3.95
N GLN A 7 -14.30 51.43 4.32
CA GLN A 7 -13.17 52.09 4.98
C GLN A 7 -13.22 51.75 6.48
N LEU A 8 -12.18 51.10 7.02
CA LEU A 8 -11.92 51.06 8.45
C LEU A 8 -10.61 51.81 8.76
N PRO A 9 -10.56 52.61 9.85
CA PRO A 9 -9.40 53.40 10.19
C PRO A 9 -8.34 52.59 10.93
N ASN A 10 -7.10 52.78 10.47
CA ASN A 10 -5.82 52.71 11.16
C ASN A 10 -5.84 52.42 12.67
N LYS A 11 -5.32 51.26 13.10
CA LYS A 11 -4.38 51.12 14.24
C LYS A 11 -3.64 49.78 14.22
N LEU A 12 -2.31 49.92 14.19
CA LEU A 12 -1.29 49.05 14.79
C LEU A 12 -1.03 47.66 14.18
N ARG A 13 0.09 47.62 13.44
CA ARG A 13 1.23 46.71 13.64
C ARG A 13 0.94 45.23 13.36
N PHE A 14 1.48 44.72 12.26
CA PHE A 14 2.54 43.68 12.22
C PHE A 14 2.64 43.11 10.78
N GLN A 15 3.78 43.37 10.16
CA GLN A 15 4.43 42.62 9.06
C GLN A 15 3.56 42.24 7.84
N SER A 16 3.66 43.06 6.80
CA SER A 16 3.27 42.70 5.44
C SER A 16 4.12 41.54 4.93
N PHE A 17 3.50 40.37 4.75
CA PHE A 17 4.01 39.33 3.85
C PHE A 17 3.34 39.55 2.48
N THR A 18 4.15 39.86 1.47
CA THR A 18 3.69 39.95 0.08
C THR A 18 3.46 38.53 -0.43
N VAL A 19 2.21 38.08 -0.51
CA VAL A 19 1.87 36.82 -1.21
C VAL A 19 1.83 37.13 -2.71
N SER A 20 2.93 36.82 -3.42
CA SER A 20 2.95 36.86 -4.87
C SER A 20 2.25 35.61 -5.41
N SER A 21 1.06 35.78 -5.97
CA SER A 21 0.36 34.74 -6.75
C SER A 21 1.06 34.59 -8.12
N SER A 22 2.13 33.79 -8.15
CA SER A 22 2.70 33.34 -9.42
C SER A 22 1.95 32.11 -9.91
N PHE A 23 1.05 32.35 -10.86
CA PHE A 23 0.51 31.33 -11.75
C PHE A 23 1.66 30.81 -12.61
N ASN A 24 2.15 29.61 -12.34
CA ASN A 24 3.04 28.92 -13.26
C ASN A 24 2.92 27.41 -13.12
N GLY A 25 2.50 26.77 -14.22
CA GLY A 25 3.03 25.47 -14.64
C GLY A 25 2.44 24.24 -13.96
N SER A 26 1.66 23.49 -14.72
CA SER A 26 1.40 22.07 -14.50
C SER A 26 2.72 21.33 -14.28
N ALA A 27 2.89 20.68 -13.12
CA ALA A 27 3.89 19.64 -12.92
C ALA A 27 3.19 18.27 -13.01
N PRO A 28 3.50 17.41 -13.98
CA PRO A 28 3.08 16.02 -13.96
C PRO A 28 4.00 15.24 -13.01
N GLY A 29 3.44 14.42 -12.12
CA GLY A 29 4.21 13.38 -11.45
C GLY A 29 4.43 13.54 -9.94
N VAL A 30 3.40 13.87 -9.18
CA VAL A 30 3.26 13.20 -7.88
C VAL A 30 2.67 11.82 -8.16
N PRO A 31 3.36 10.71 -7.83
CA PRO A 31 2.69 9.41 -7.79
C PRO A 31 1.58 9.57 -6.77
N GLN A 32 0.34 9.61 -7.24
CA GLN A 32 -0.84 9.65 -6.41
C GLN A 32 -0.66 8.54 -5.37
N SER A 33 -0.62 8.95 -4.10
CA SER A 33 -0.52 8.07 -2.95
C SER A 33 -1.76 7.20 -2.95
N ALA A 34 -1.72 6.13 -3.74
CA ALA A 34 -2.73 5.11 -3.77
C ALA A 34 -2.65 4.47 -2.39
N GLY A 35 -3.65 4.76 -1.56
CA GLY A 35 -3.85 4.05 -0.30
C GLY A 35 -3.81 2.54 -0.56
N PRO A 36 -3.54 1.73 0.48
CA PRO A 36 -3.40 0.29 0.30
C PRO A 36 -4.66 -0.30 -0.36
N VAL A 37 -4.50 -0.88 -1.54
CA VAL A 37 -5.61 -1.44 -2.33
C VAL A 37 -5.68 -2.93 -2.03
N ILE A 38 -6.88 -3.44 -1.76
CA ILE A 38 -7.09 -4.88 -1.62
C ILE A 38 -7.40 -5.44 -3.01
N LEU A 39 -6.55 -6.34 -3.49
CA LEU A 39 -6.64 -6.98 -4.79
C LEU A 39 -6.46 -8.48 -4.65
N GLU A 40 -7.12 -9.25 -5.50
CA GLU A 40 -6.87 -10.69 -5.63
C GLU A 40 -5.73 -10.90 -6.63
N LEU A 41 -4.61 -11.40 -6.14
CA LEU A 41 -3.42 -11.65 -6.94
C LEU A 41 -3.21 -13.16 -7.10
N PRO A 42 -2.78 -13.62 -8.28
CA PRO A 42 -2.41 -15.01 -8.46
C PRO A 42 -1.11 -15.33 -7.70
N LEU A 43 -1.03 -16.52 -7.11
CA LEU A 43 0.14 -16.96 -6.33
C LEU A 43 1.44 -16.85 -7.16
N ASP A 44 1.39 -17.21 -8.44
CA ASP A 44 2.53 -17.18 -9.37
C ASP A 44 3.15 -15.79 -9.58
N LYS A 45 2.37 -14.71 -9.37
CA LYS A 45 2.88 -13.34 -9.51
C LYS A 45 3.58 -12.84 -8.26
N ILE A 46 3.40 -13.49 -7.11
CA ILE A 46 3.95 -13.06 -5.83
C ILE A 46 5.35 -13.64 -5.67
N ARG A 47 6.37 -12.79 -5.83
CA ARG A 47 7.77 -13.16 -5.57
C ARG A 47 8.03 -13.12 -4.07
N ARG A 48 8.41 -14.27 -3.52
CA ARG A 48 8.79 -14.41 -2.12
C ARG A 48 10.26 -14.81 -2.02
N PRO A 49 11.19 -13.84 -1.99
CA PRO A 49 12.63 -14.13 -1.92
C PRO A 49 13.05 -14.85 -0.63
N LEU A 50 12.24 -14.83 0.44
CA LEU A 50 12.55 -15.40 1.76
C LEU A 50 11.87 -16.76 2.06
N MET A 51 11.27 -17.43 1.07
CA MET A 51 10.55 -18.71 1.34
C MET A 51 11.46 -19.83 1.88
N ARG A 52 12.77 -19.81 1.59
CA ARG A 52 13.67 -20.91 1.92
C ARG A 52 14.08 -21.00 3.40
N THR A 53 13.94 -19.91 4.16
CA THR A 53 14.57 -19.85 5.50
C THR A 53 13.55 -19.89 6.64
N ARG A 54 12.26 -19.72 6.37
CA ARG A 54 11.22 -19.82 7.41
C ARG A 54 10.62 -21.22 7.46
N SER A 55 10.92 -21.94 8.52
CA SER A 55 10.15 -23.12 8.93
C SER A 55 8.71 -22.69 9.20
N ASN A 56 7.77 -23.17 8.41
CA ASN A 56 6.35 -22.98 8.66
C ASN A 56 5.85 -24.10 9.58
N ASP A 57 4.94 -23.73 10.47
CA ASP A 57 4.30 -24.65 11.42
C ASP A 57 3.20 -25.41 10.68
N GLN A 58 3.44 -26.69 10.42
CA GLN A 58 2.51 -27.52 9.63
C GLN A 58 1.15 -27.66 10.31
N GLN A 59 1.10 -27.62 11.64
CA GLN A 59 -0.17 -27.67 12.38
C GLN A 59 -1.03 -26.42 12.11
N LYS A 60 -0.43 -25.22 12.17
CA LYS A 60 -1.13 -23.96 11.84
C LYS A 60 -1.53 -23.87 10.38
N VAL A 61 -0.71 -24.42 9.47
CA VAL A 61 -1.06 -24.47 8.05
C VAL A 61 -2.32 -25.31 7.84
N LYS A 62 -2.43 -26.48 8.47
CA LYS A 62 -3.64 -27.32 8.41
C LYS A 62 -4.87 -26.61 8.96
N GLU A 63 -4.78 -26.00 10.15
CA GLU A 63 -5.88 -25.23 10.74
C GLU A 63 -6.32 -24.07 9.81
N LEU A 64 -5.35 -23.37 9.22
CA LEU A 64 -5.63 -22.33 8.22
C LEU A 64 -6.25 -22.91 6.96
N MET A 65 -5.84 -24.09 6.49
CA MET A 65 -6.44 -24.72 5.32
C MET A 65 -7.91 -25.04 5.55
N ASP A 66 -8.26 -25.63 6.70
CA ASP A 66 -9.65 -25.93 7.05
C ASP A 66 -10.47 -24.65 7.17
N SER A 67 -9.93 -23.62 7.84
CA SER A 67 -10.57 -22.30 7.92
C SER A 67 -10.76 -21.67 6.53
N ILE A 68 -9.76 -21.71 5.66
CA ILE A 68 -9.85 -21.17 4.29
C ILE A 68 -10.86 -21.94 3.44
N LYS A 69 -10.99 -23.26 3.62
CA LYS A 69 -12.01 -24.05 2.92
C LYS A 69 -13.44 -23.68 3.35
N GLU A 70 -13.64 -23.41 4.63
CA GLU A 70 -14.97 -23.14 5.19
C GLU A 70 -15.41 -21.69 4.98
N ILE A 71 -14.56 -20.72 5.33
CA ILE A 71 -14.89 -19.29 5.34
C ILE A 71 -14.07 -18.43 4.37
N GLY A 72 -13.06 -19.01 3.71
CA GLY A 72 -12.13 -18.28 2.87
C GLY A 72 -11.07 -17.49 3.64
N LEU A 73 -10.19 -16.81 2.90
CA LEU A 73 -9.18 -15.96 3.51
C LEU A 73 -9.79 -14.65 4.02
N GLN A 74 -10.03 -14.59 5.34
CA GLN A 74 -10.55 -13.39 6.00
C GLN A 74 -9.54 -12.24 6.04
N VAL A 75 -8.28 -12.56 6.38
CA VAL A 75 -7.23 -11.55 6.53
C VAL A 75 -6.31 -11.57 5.31
N PRO A 76 -6.27 -10.49 4.49
CA PRO A 76 -5.41 -10.44 3.32
C PRO A 76 -3.93 -10.42 3.71
N ILE A 77 -3.07 -10.88 2.80
CA ILE A 77 -1.61 -10.78 2.98
C ILE A 77 -1.10 -9.41 2.52
N ASP A 78 -0.17 -8.81 3.25
CA ASP A 78 0.48 -7.59 2.79
C ASP A 78 1.51 -7.91 1.70
N VAL A 79 1.38 -7.20 0.58
CA VAL A 79 2.24 -7.32 -0.59
C VAL A 79 2.76 -5.95 -0.96
N LEU A 80 4.07 -5.87 -1.25
CA LEU A 80 4.73 -4.67 -1.72
C LEU A 80 4.86 -4.73 -3.23
N GLU A 81 4.27 -3.78 -3.94
CA GLU A 81 4.46 -3.60 -5.38
C GLU A 81 5.62 -2.65 -5.63
N VAL A 82 6.61 -3.10 -6.40
CA VAL A 82 7.80 -2.32 -6.80
C VAL A 82 8.05 -2.57 -8.28
N ASP A 83 8.02 -1.50 -9.10
CA ASP A 83 8.20 -1.57 -10.56
C ASP A 83 7.32 -2.62 -11.25
N GLY A 84 6.07 -2.81 -10.79
CA GLY A 84 5.13 -3.80 -11.33
C GLY A 84 5.39 -5.25 -10.89
N VAL A 85 6.33 -5.46 -9.96
CA VAL A 85 6.60 -6.76 -9.34
C VAL A 85 6.02 -6.78 -7.92
N TYR A 86 5.28 -7.85 -7.61
CA TYR A 86 4.67 -8.06 -6.30
C TYR A 86 5.59 -8.88 -5.40
N TYR A 87 5.97 -8.31 -4.27
CA TYR A 87 6.82 -8.94 -3.27
C TYR A 87 6.04 -9.26 -1.99
N GLY A 88 6.01 -10.53 -1.63
CA GLY A 88 5.36 -11.02 -0.41
C GLY A 88 6.38 -11.27 0.69
N PHE A 89 6.31 -10.49 1.77
CA PHE A 89 7.16 -10.67 2.96
C PHE A 89 6.40 -11.27 4.15
N SER A 90 5.08 -11.12 4.19
CA SER A 90 4.22 -11.54 5.30
C SER A 90 3.37 -12.76 4.93
N GLY A 91 2.81 -13.42 5.95
CA GLY A 91 1.78 -14.46 5.78
C GLY A 91 2.28 -15.74 5.11
N CYS A 92 3.47 -16.24 5.48
CA CYS A 92 4.00 -17.50 4.96
C CYS A 92 3.04 -18.68 5.16
N HIS A 93 2.48 -18.86 6.36
CA HIS A 93 1.52 -19.94 6.64
C HIS A 93 0.24 -19.84 5.80
N ARG A 94 -0.29 -18.62 5.61
CA ARG A 94 -1.48 -18.37 4.80
C ARG A 94 -1.26 -18.68 3.32
N TYR A 95 -0.08 -18.27 2.82
CA TYR A 95 0.33 -18.56 1.45
C TYR A 95 0.53 -20.06 1.24
N GLU A 96 1.19 -20.75 2.17
CA GLU A 96 1.37 -22.21 2.09
C GLU A 96 0.03 -22.94 2.14
N ALA A 97 -0.91 -22.50 2.98
CA ALA A 97 -2.26 -23.05 2.99
C ALA A 97 -2.95 -22.90 1.62
N HIS A 98 -2.86 -21.74 0.98
CA HIS A 98 -3.41 -21.55 -0.38
C HIS A 98 -2.68 -22.41 -1.41
N GLN A 99 -1.36 -22.57 -1.27
CA GLN A 99 -0.54 -23.40 -2.14
C GLN A 99 -0.90 -24.89 -2.01
N GLN A 100 -1.08 -25.40 -0.79
CA GLN A 100 -1.51 -26.78 -0.54
C GLN A 100 -2.96 -27.04 -0.99
N LEU A 101 -3.83 -26.03 -0.89
CA LEU A 101 -5.20 -26.11 -1.41
C LEU A 101 -5.26 -26.02 -2.94
N GLY A 102 -4.18 -25.60 -3.61
CA GLY A 102 -4.16 -25.40 -5.07
C GLY A 102 -5.02 -24.21 -5.52
N LEU A 103 -5.23 -23.20 -4.66
CA LEU A 103 -5.99 -22.02 -5.01
C LEU A 103 -5.17 -21.11 -5.93
N PRO A 104 -5.66 -20.71 -7.11
CA PRO A 104 -4.87 -19.93 -8.06
C PRO A 104 -4.65 -18.48 -7.59
N THR A 105 -5.59 -17.94 -6.80
CA THR A 105 -5.62 -16.54 -6.36
C THR A 105 -5.63 -16.42 -4.84
N ILE A 106 -5.09 -15.31 -4.33
CA ILE A 106 -5.05 -14.97 -2.91
C ILE A 106 -5.33 -13.49 -2.70
N ARG A 107 -6.12 -13.16 -1.67
CA ARG A 107 -6.43 -11.78 -1.30
C ARG A 107 -5.20 -11.10 -0.71
N CYS A 108 -4.77 -10.02 -1.36
CA CYS A 108 -3.58 -9.27 -1.03
C CYS A 108 -3.92 -7.80 -0.79
N LYS A 109 -3.35 -7.23 0.25
CA LYS A 109 -3.29 -5.79 0.46
C LYS A 109 -2.02 -5.27 -0.20
N VAL A 110 -2.18 -4.70 -1.39
CA VAL A 110 -1.08 -4.18 -2.20
C VAL A 110 -0.76 -2.77 -1.74
N ARG A 111 0.52 -2.55 -1.42
CA ARG A 111 1.09 -1.25 -1.13
C ARG A 111 2.14 -0.92 -2.19
N ARG A 112 2.09 0.28 -2.74
CA ARG A 112 3.13 0.76 -3.67
C ARG A 112 4.36 1.20 -2.86
N GLY A 113 5.53 0.69 -3.24
CA GLY A 113 6.81 1.03 -2.60
C GLY A 113 7.89 1.35 -3.62
N THR A 114 9.00 1.90 -3.14
CA THR A 114 10.22 2.10 -3.94
C THR A 114 11.20 0.94 -3.73
N LYS A 115 12.22 0.84 -4.58
CA LYS A 115 13.32 -0.12 -4.43
C LYS A 115 14.03 -0.02 -3.08
N GLU A 116 14.03 1.17 -2.49
CA GLU A 116 14.57 1.41 -1.15
C GLU A 116 13.74 0.69 -0.08
N THR A 117 12.41 0.80 -0.14
CA THR A 117 11.49 0.06 0.74
C THR A 117 11.70 -1.45 0.61
N LEU A 118 11.89 -1.94 -0.62
CA LEU A 118 12.20 -3.35 -0.88
C LEU A 118 13.50 -3.78 -0.20
N ARG A 119 14.57 -3.00 -0.37
CA ARG A 119 15.88 -3.24 0.22
C ARG A 119 15.83 -3.26 1.75
N HIS A 120 14.99 -2.40 2.36
CA HIS A 120 14.77 -2.41 3.81
C HIS A 120 14.11 -3.70 4.29
N HIS A 121 13.21 -4.31 3.52
CA HIS A 121 12.56 -5.58 3.88
C HIS A 121 13.41 -6.82 3.59
N LEU A 122 14.46 -6.69 2.77
CA LEU A 122 15.39 -7.76 2.39
C LEU A 122 16.68 -7.79 3.23
N ARG A 123 16.91 -6.79 4.09
CA ARG A 123 18.06 -6.74 5.01
C ARG A 123 17.79 -7.61 6.23
#